data_AF-A0A0B1SIM9-F1
#
_entry.id   AF-A0A0B1SIM9-F1
#
_cell.length_a   1.000
_cell.length_b   1.000
_cell.length_c   1.000
_cell.angle_alpha   90.00
_cell.angle_beta   90.00
_cell.angle_gamma   90.00
#
_symmetry.space_group_name_H-M   'P 1'
#
loop_
_entity.id
_entity.type
_entity.pdbx_description
1 polymer ?
#
loop_
_entity_poly.entity_id
_entity_poly.type
_entity_poly.pdbx_seq_one_letter_code
_entity_poly.pdbx_strand_id
1 'polypeptide(L)'
;MNTAISVLVCVLLCLIEVSGLPRKPVCGKNEYLESGCVDGCEPTCAYPSKGICNAPCKFGQCVCEDGYYRNAQGNCTEPEKCSSVRKSCAKPLRCQISCLQKTEPSFCKNEGCIPFGCECKEGFVLYYDAKGLPTCIRQSDCP
;
A
#
# COMPACT_ATOMS: atom_id res chain seq x y z
N MET A 1 -30.70 -49.98 -11.91
CA MET A 1 -29.94 -48.86 -11.31
C MET A 1 -30.89 -47.67 -11.28
N ASN A 2 -31.33 -47.26 -10.07
CA ASN A 2 -32.48 -46.37 -9.90
C ASN A 2 -32.13 -44.97 -10.44
N THR A 3 -32.93 -44.40 -11.34
CA THR A 3 -32.64 -43.10 -11.99
C THR A 3 -32.47 -41.97 -10.95
N ALA A 4 -33.20 -42.05 -9.84
CA ALA A 4 -33.07 -41.15 -8.70
C ALA A 4 -31.69 -41.23 -8.01
N ILE A 5 -31.12 -42.44 -7.90
CA ILE A 5 -29.78 -42.64 -7.32
C ILE A 5 -28.71 -42.08 -8.26
N SER A 6 -28.88 -42.25 -9.57
CA SER A 6 -27.97 -41.69 -10.57
C SER A 6 -27.94 -40.17 -10.55
N VAL A 7 -29.10 -39.51 -10.39
CA VAL A 7 -29.18 -38.05 -10.29
C VAL A 7 -28.53 -37.55 -9.00
N LEU A 8 -28.78 -38.22 -7.87
CA LEU A 8 -28.19 -37.84 -6.58
C LEU A 8 -26.66 -37.93 -6.60
N VAL A 9 -26.10 -38.98 -7.21
CA VAL A 9 -24.65 -39.14 -7.39
C VAL A 9 -24.09 -38.05 -8.28
N CYS A 10 -24.73 -37.70 -9.41
CA CYS A 10 -24.28 -36.59 -10.25
C CYS A 10 -24.32 -35.23 -9.54
N VAL A 11 -25.36 -34.95 -8.75
CA VAL A 11 -25.47 -33.70 -7.97
C VAL A 11 -24.36 -33.62 -6.93
N LEU A 12 -24.14 -34.71 -6.18
CA LEU A 12 -23.07 -34.78 -5.18
C LEU A 12 -21.69 -34.61 -5.83
N LEU A 13 -21.43 -35.27 -6.97
CA LEU A 13 -20.19 -35.12 -7.74
C LEU A 13 -20.01 -33.68 -8.25
N CYS A 14 -21.06 -33.03 -8.77
CA CYS A 14 -21.00 -31.63 -9.17
C CYS A 14 -20.69 -30.68 -8.00
N LEU A 15 -21.22 -30.93 -6.80
CA LEU A 15 -20.93 -30.09 -5.63
C LEU A 15 -19.47 -30.16 -5.18
N ILE A 16 -18.79 -31.31 -5.38
CA ILE A 16 -17.36 -31.46 -5.03
C ILE A 16 -16.48 -30.63 -5.98
N GLU A 17 -16.83 -30.56 -7.27
CA GLU A 17 -16.08 -29.83 -8.32
C GLU A 17 -16.15 -28.29 -8.20
N VAL A 18 -17.16 -27.73 -7.53
CA VAL A 18 -17.31 -26.26 -7.37
C VAL A 18 -16.25 -25.66 -6.43
N SER A 19 -15.60 -26.48 -5.61
CA SER A 19 -14.62 -26.07 -4.59
C SER A 19 -13.29 -25.60 -5.18
N GLY A 20 -13.02 -25.88 -6.45
CA GLY A 20 -11.72 -25.66 -7.11
C GLY A 20 -11.61 -24.39 -7.96
N LEU A 21 -12.68 -23.59 -8.11
CA LEU A 21 -12.59 -22.36 -8.89
C LEU A 21 -11.77 -21.30 -8.13
N PRO A 22 -10.71 -20.72 -8.74
CA PRO A 22 -9.97 -19.65 -8.11
C PRO A 22 -10.91 -18.47 -7.87
N ARG A 23 -11.23 -18.20 -6.61
CA ARG A 23 -12.00 -17.01 -6.24
C ARG A 23 -11.19 -15.79 -6.69
N LYS A 24 -11.78 -14.95 -7.54
CA LYS A 24 -11.18 -13.67 -7.90
C LYS A 24 -10.89 -12.89 -6.60
N PRO A 25 -9.71 -12.26 -6.46
CA PRO A 25 -9.43 -11.44 -5.29
C PRO A 25 -10.49 -10.35 -5.17
N VAL A 26 -11.00 -10.15 -3.96
CA VAL A 26 -11.85 -9.00 -3.64
C VAL A 26 -10.92 -7.85 -3.32
N CYS A 27 -11.05 -6.75 -4.06
CA CYS A 27 -10.23 -5.56 -3.85
C CYS A 27 -10.78 -4.67 -2.74
N GLY A 28 -9.89 -3.86 -2.17
CA GLY A 28 -10.21 -2.91 -1.12
C GLY A 28 -10.98 -1.69 -1.62
N LYS A 29 -11.15 -0.71 -0.74
CA LYS A 29 -11.80 0.56 -1.08
C LYS A 29 -10.91 1.38 -2.01
N ASN A 30 -11.50 2.00 -3.04
CA ASN A 30 -10.84 2.77 -4.10
C ASN A 30 -9.81 1.93 -4.88
N GLU A 31 -10.09 0.65 -5.02
CA GLU A 31 -9.31 -0.29 -5.81
C GLU A 31 -10.23 -1.03 -6.78
N TYR A 32 -9.69 -1.36 -7.96
CA TYR A 32 -10.35 -2.23 -8.92
C TYR A 32 -9.47 -3.43 -9.23
N LEU A 33 -10.10 -4.55 -9.59
CA LEU A 33 -9.39 -5.76 -10.01
C LEU A 33 -8.97 -5.61 -11.48
N GLU A 34 -7.68 -5.44 -11.72
CA GLU A 34 -7.12 -5.41 -13.08
C GLU A 34 -6.90 -6.84 -13.59
N SER A 35 -7.51 -7.14 -14.72
CA SER A 35 -7.42 -8.44 -15.39
C SER A 35 -6.21 -8.57 -16.30
N GLY A 36 -5.67 -7.43 -16.75
CA GLY A 36 -4.47 -7.34 -17.57
C GLY A 36 -3.16 -7.45 -16.79
N CYS A 37 -2.08 -7.20 -17.52
CA CYS A 37 -0.70 -7.21 -17.06
C CYS A 37 -0.43 -5.91 -16.26
N VAL A 38 -0.31 -6.01 -14.94
CA VAL A 38 -0.01 -4.90 -14.02
C VAL A 38 1.47 -4.89 -13.70
N ASP A 39 2.17 -3.82 -14.07
CA ASP A 39 3.61 -3.64 -13.84
C ASP A 39 3.97 -3.35 -12.37
N GLY A 40 2.99 -3.19 -11.48
CA GLY A 40 3.20 -3.01 -10.04
C GLY A 40 3.74 -1.63 -9.66
N CYS A 41 3.75 -0.68 -10.60
CA CYS A 41 4.22 0.69 -10.38
C CYS A 41 3.08 1.70 -10.40
N GLU A 42 1.95 1.34 -9.80
CA GLU A 42 0.89 2.31 -9.55
C GLU A 42 1.40 3.49 -8.69
N PRO A 43 0.80 4.68 -8.80
CA PRO A 43 1.14 5.81 -7.95
C PRO A 43 1.04 5.46 -6.47
N THR A 44 2.04 5.87 -5.71
CA THR A 44 2.05 5.74 -4.25
C THR A 44 2.21 7.11 -3.61
N CYS A 45 1.88 7.25 -2.33
CA CYS A 45 2.12 8.49 -1.60
C CYS A 45 3.60 8.92 -1.64
N ALA A 46 4.52 7.97 -1.69
CA ALA A 46 5.95 8.20 -1.82
C ALA A 46 6.43 8.42 -3.26
N TYR A 47 5.65 7.98 -4.25
CA TYR A 47 5.95 8.04 -5.68
C TYR A 47 4.67 8.42 -6.46
N PRO A 48 4.29 9.71 -6.47
CA PRO A 48 3.02 10.16 -7.03
C PRO A 48 2.97 10.05 -8.56
N SER A 49 4.13 9.95 -9.22
CA SER A 49 4.25 9.72 -10.65
C SER A 49 4.63 8.28 -10.95
N LYS A 50 3.95 7.66 -11.92
CA LYS A 50 4.37 6.40 -12.53
C LYS A 50 5.67 6.63 -13.30
N GLY A 51 6.80 6.32 -12.66
CA GLY A 51 8.12 6.37 -13.29
C GLY A 51 8.33 5.20 -14.26
N ILE A 52 9.55 5.06 -14.78
CA ILE A 52 9.93 3.86 -15.55
C ILE A 52 9.85 2.65 -14.63
N CYS A 53 8.99 1.70 -14.99
CA CYS A 53 8.76 0.48 -14.25
C CYS A 53 9.36 -0.71 -15.00
N ASN A 54 10.43 -1.30 -14.46
CA ASN A 54 11.06 -2.49 -15.02
C ASN A 54 10.63 -3.78 -14.29
N ALA A 55 9.58 -3.72 -13.47
CA ALA A 55 9.10 -4.88 -12.74
C ALA A 55 8.33 -5.84 -13.69
N PRO A 56 8.48 -7.17 -13.50
CA PRO A 56 7.71 -8.14 -14.27
C PRO A 56 6.23 -7.97 -13.93
N CYS A 57 5.38 -7.95 -14.94
CA CYS A 57 3.97 -7.74 -14.70
C CYS A 57 3.29 -8.96 -14.07
N LYS A 58 2.22 -8.68 -13.33
CA LYS A 58 1.39 -9.66 -12.65
C LYS A 58 -0.06 -9.48 -13.11
N PHE A 59 -0.77 -10.60 -13.21
CA PHE A 59 -2.20 -10.61 -13.56
C PHE A 59 -3.07 -10.67 -12.32
N GLY A 60 -4.31 -10.19 -12.41
CA GLY A 60 -5.30 -10.29 -11.34
C GLY A 60 -4.90 -9.54 -10.07
N GLN A 61 -4.26 -8.37 -10.22
CA GLN A 61 -3.87 -7.52 -9.08
C GLN A 61 -4.96 -6.48 -8.81
N CYS A 62 -5.12 -6.11 -7.54
CA CYS A 62 -5.89 -4.92 -7.18
C CYS A 62 -5.01 -3.69 -7.40
N VAL A 63 -5.54 -2.72 -8.13
CA VAL A 63 -4.86 -1.47 -8.47
C VAL A 63 -5.69 -0.32 -7.92
N CYS A 64 -5.04 0.71 -7.39
CA CYS A 64 -5.71 1.94 -7.00
C CYS A 64 -6.47 2.53 -8.20
N GLU A 65 -7.70 2.97 -7.96
CA GLU A 65 -8.47 3.73 -8.94
C GLU A 65 -7.73 5.01 -9.35
N ASP A 66 -8.03 5.52 -10.54
CA ASP A 66 -7.43 6.75 -11.04
C ASP A 66 -7.59 7.91 -10.05
N GLY A 67 -6.48 8.59 -9.75
CA GLY A 67 -6.44 9.66 -8.76
C GLY A 67 -6.21 9.20 -7.32
N TYR A 68 -6.21 7.90 -7.01
CA TYR A 68 -5.89 7.37 -5.68
C TYR A 68 -4.47 6.82 -5.62
N TYR A 69 -3.77 7.11 -4.52
CA TYR A 69 -2.37 6.71 -4.33
C TYR A 69 -2.28 5.69 -3.20
N ARG A 70 -1.48 4.63 -3.41
CA ARG A 70 -1.24 3.63 -2.37
C ARG A 70 -0.40 4.24 -1.25
N ASN A 71 -0.90 4.20 -0.03
CA ASN A 71 -0.18 4.65 1.16
C ASN A 71 0.70 3.53 1.76
N ALA A 72 1.49 3.87 2.79
CA ALA A 72 2.38 2.93 3.45
C ALA A 72 1.66 1.78 4.17
N GLN A 73 0.36 1.94 4.46
CA GLN A 73 -0.50 0.90 5.03
C GLN A 73 -1.11 -0.02 3.97
N GLY A 74 -0.80 0.20 2.69
CA GLY A 74 -1.31 -0.58 1.57
C GLY A 74 -2.69 -0.14 1.07
N ASN A 75 -3.27 0.95 1.59
CA ASN A 75 -4.60 1.42 1.19
C ASN A 75 -4.50 2.52 0.11
N CYS A 76 -5.44 2.53 -0.83
CA CYS A 76 -5.57 3.58 -1.85
C CYS A 76 -6.32 4.78 -1.26
N THR A 77 -5.64 5.92 -1.19
CA THR A 77 -6.15 7.15 -0.56
C THR A 77 -6.03 8.34 -1.50
N GLU A 78 -6.83 9.38 -1.27
CA GLU A 78 -6.68 10.66 -1.96
C GLU A 78 -5.27 11.25 -1.73
N PRO A 79 -4.64 11.90 -2.72
CA PRO A 79 -3.28 12.42 -2.62
C PRO A 79 -3.09 13.42 -1.48
N GLU A 80 -4.13 14.19 -1.14
CA GLU A 80 -4.13 15.13 -0.01
C GLU A 80 -3.99 14.39 1.32
N LYS A 81 -4.56 13.19 1.43
CA LYS A 81 -4.53 12.33 2.62
C LYS A 81 -3.22 11.55 2.78
N CYS A 82 -2.30 11.61 1.82
CA CYS A 82 -0.95 11.09 2.01
C CYS A 82 -0.23 11.86 3.12
N SER A 83 0.37 11.16 4.09
CA SER A 83 1.05 11.78 5.24
C SER A 83 2.54 12.06 5.02
N SER A 84 3.10 11.63 3.89
CA SER A 84 4.49 11.85 3.50
C SER A 84 4.61 12.42 2.09
N VAL A 85 5.76 12.99 1.79
CA VAL A 85 6.14 13.57 0.50
C VAL A 85 7.52 13.12 0.10
N ARG A 86 7.70 12.87 -1.19
CA ARG A 86 9.02 12.66 -1.79
C ARG A 86 9.79 13.97 -1.89
N LYS A 87 11.06 13.96 -1.50
CA LYS A 87 11.99 15.08 -1.68
C LYS A 87 13.19 14.60 -2.49
N SER A 88 13.75 15.44 -3.36
CA SER A 88 15.00 15.13 -4.07
C SER A 88 16.18 14.87 -3.12
N CYS A 89 16.14 15.46 -1.93
CA CYS A 89 17.13 15.34 -0.86
C CYS A 89 16.36 15.40 0.46
N ALA A 90 16.01 14.22 0.99
CA ALA A 90 15.17 14.08 2.17
C ALA A 90 16.02 13.91 3.45
N LYS A 91 15.55 14.44 4.57
CA LYS A 91 16.13 14.16 5.88
C LYS A 91 16.02 12.67 6.22
N PRO A 92 17.10 12.04 6.73
CA PRO A 92 17.04 10.70 7.30
C PRO A 92 15.94 10.58 8.35
N LEU A 93 15.33 9.40 8.51
CA LEU A 93 14.21 9.20 9.45
C LEU A 93 14.56 9.66 10.88
N ARG A 94 15.79 9.40 11.34
CA ARG A 94 16.29 9.86 12.65
C ARG A 94 16.42 11.37 12.81
N CYS A 95 16.42 12.09 11.70
CA CYS A 95 16.48 13.55 11.65
C CYS A 95 15.12 14.21 11.42
N GLN A 96 14.08 13.41 11.20
CA GLN A 96 12.71 13.91 11.15
C GLN A 96 12.15 14.00 12.58
N ILE A 97 11.35 15.04 12.80
CA ILE A 97 10.63 15.23 14.06
C ILE A 97 9.66 14.05 14.23
N SER A 98 9.61 13.50 15.44
CA SER A 98 8.74 12.39 15.81
C SER A 98 7.86 12.72 17.01
N CYS A 99 6.94 11.83 17.36
CA CYS A 99 6.16 11.98 18.60
C CYS A 99 7.04 12.08 19.85
N LEU A 100 8.16 11.34 19.89
CA LEU A 100 9.10 11.35 21.01
C LEU A 100 10.12 12.48 20.90
N GLN A 101 10.56 12.79 19.68
CA GLN A 101 11.60 13.77 19.39
C GLN A 101 10.98 14.99 18.70
N LYS A 102 10.52 15.96 19.50
CA LYS A 102 9.79 17.15 19.03
C LYS A 102 10.63 18.17 18.26
N THR A 103 11.95 18.03 18.29
CA THR A 103 12.89 18.92 17.61
C THR A 103 13.90 18.11 16.80
N GLU A 104 14.39 18.66 15.71
CA GLU A 104 15.46 18.02 14.95
C GLU A 104 16.75 17.91 15.78
N PRO A 105 17.36 16.72 15.90
CA PRO A 105 18.62 16.56 16.61
C PRO A 105 19.74 17.43 16.02
N SER A 106 20.60 17.98 16.89
CA SER A 106 21.66 18.91 16.46
C SER A 106 22.65 18.30 15.47
N PHE A 107 22.90 16.98 15.56
CA PHE A 107 23.81 16.27 14.66
C PHE A 107 23.31 16.23 13.21
N CYS A 108 22.01 16.38 12.99
CA CYS A 108 21.40 16.33 11.66
C CYS A 108 21.85 17.49 10.74
N LYS A 109 22.36 18.58 11.32
CA LYS A 109 22.94 19.70 10.57
C LYS A 109 24.14 19.30 9.71
N ASN A 110 24.86 18.26 10.13
CA ASN A 110 26.06 17.77 9.43
C ASN A 110 25.82 16.44 8.72
N GLU A 111 24.57 15.95 8.73
CA GLU A 111 24.22 14.67 8.15
C GLU A 111 23.84 14.83 6.67
N GLY A 112 24.31 13.90 5.84
CA GLY A 112 23.89 13.83 4.44
C GLY A 112 22.40 13.51 4.33
N CYS A 113 21.75 14.08 3.31
CA CYS A 113 20.37 13.72 2.99
C CYS A 113 20.30 12.39 2.22
N ILE A 114 19.10 11.82 2.20
CA ILE A 114 18.76 10.64 1.39
C ILE A 114 18.27 11.15 0.03
N PRO A 115 19.00 10.89 -1.07
CA PRO A 115 18.55 11.26 -2.41
C PRO A 115 17.23 10.59 -2.74
N PHE A 116 16.28 11.39 -3.20
CA PHE A 116 14.92 10.96 -3.50
C PHE A 116 14.22 10.22 -2.34
N GLY A 117 14.50 10.59 -1.09
CA GLY A 117 13.84 10.02 0.09
C GLY A 117 12.46 10.63 0.37
N CYS A 118 11.85 10.22 1.48
CA CYS A 118 10.55 10.71 1.93
C CYS A 118 10.67 11.47 3.26
N GLU A 119 9.88 12.53 3.39
CA GLU A 119 9.67 13.27 4.63
C GLU A 119 8.19 13.29 4.99
N CYS A 120 7.85 13.36 6.27
CA CYS A 120 6.48 13.65 6.67
C CYS A 120 6.02 15.01 6.14
N LYS A 121 4.76 15.11 5.69
CA LYS A 121 4.15 16.39 5.31
C LYS A 121 4.08 17.31 6.51
N GLU A 122 3.96 18.62 6.25
CA GLU A 122 3.69 19.59 7.30
C GLU A 122 2.43 19.21 8.11
N GLY A 123 2.50 19.32 9.43
CA GLY A 123 1.46 18.85 10.35
C GLY A 123 1.53 17.36 10.71
N PHE A 124 2.40 16.59 10.05
CA PHE A 124 2.68 15.20 10.36
C PHE A 124 4.06 15.04 11.00
N VAL A 125 4.19 14.06 11.88
CA VAL A 125 5.44 13.68 12.55
C VAL A 125 5.67 12.19 12.40
N LEU A 126 6.94 11.79 12.49
CA LEU A 126 7.32 10.38 12.44
C LEU A 126 6.80 9.64 13.68
N TYR A 127 6.27 8.45 13.45
CA TYR A 127 5.82 7.52 14.48
C TYR A 127 6.22 6.10 14.07
N TYR A 128 6.61 5.30 15.05
CA TYR A 128 6.88 3.89 14.84
C TYR A 128 5.71 3.10 15.42
N ASP A 129 5.02 2.34 14.56
CA ASP A 129 3.87 1.55 14.98
C ASP A 129 4.28 0.40 15.92
N ALA A 130 3.30 -0.39 16.39
CA ALA A 130 3.55 -1.54 17.26
C ALA A 130 4.48 -2.60 16.65
N LYS A 131 4.68 -2.59 15.33
CA LYS A 131 5.59 -3.49 14.59
C LYS A 131 6.96 -2.84 14.35
N GLY A 132 7.18 -1.61 14.81
CA GLY A 132 8.40 -0.85 14.58
C GLY A 132 8.52 -0.29 13.17
N LEU A 133 7.41 -0.21 12.40
CA LEU A 133 7.43 0.36 11.06
C LEU A 133 7.27 1.89 11.12
N PRO A 134 8.11 2.66 10.41
CA PRO A 134 8.00 4.10 10.36
C PRO A 134 6.77 4.53 9.56
N THR A 135 5.98 5.42 10.14
CA THR A 135 4.83 6.04 9.50
C THR A 135 4.75 7.51 9.89
N CYS A 136 4.04 8.31 9.09
CA CYS A 136 3.75 9.70 9.41
C CYS A 136 2.30 9.79 9.91
N ILE A 137 2.12 10.28 11.13
CA ILE A 137 0.80 10.55 11.73
C ILE A 137 0.69 12.03 12.05
N ARG A 138 -0.52 12.55 12.24
CA ARG A 138 -0.68 13.95 12.67
C ARG A 138 -0.04 14.12 14.04
N GLN A 139 0.54 15.29 14.28
CA GLN A 139 1.13 15.61 15.58
C GLN A 139 0.10 15.51 16.73
N SER A 140 -1.16 15.80 16.45
CA SER A 140 -2.28 15.64 17.40
C SER A 140 -2.58 14.18 17.76
N ASP A 141 -2.15 13.23 16.93
CA ASP A 141 -2.50 11.82 17.03
C ASP A 141 -1.38 11.02 17.73
N CYS A 142 -0.34 11.69 18.23
CA CYS A 142 0.71 11.06 19.02
C CYS A 142 0.13 10.44 20.32
N PRO A 143 0.56 9.22 20.67
CA PRO A 143 0.10 8.54 21.89
C PRO A 143 0.65 9.17 23.18
#